data_AF-A0A2N2EGT6-F1
#
_entry.id   AF-A0A2N2EGT6-F1
#
_cell.length_a   1.000
_cell.length_b   1.000
_cell.length_c   1.000
_cell.angle_alpha   90.00
_cell.angle_beta   90.00
_cell.angle_gamma   90.00
#
_symmetry.space_group_name_H-M   'P 1'
#
loop_
_entity.id
_entity.type
_entity.pdbx_description
1 polymer ?
#
loop_
_entity_poly.entity_id
_entity_poly.type
_entity_poly.pdbx_seq_one_letter_code
_entity_poly.pdbx_strand_id
1 'polypeptide(L)'
;MYSLRYLSLAQKDLMNIVNYISDTLKNPMAALDLVNVLDHSISRLTQFPFSCRVYQLDNYLEVEYRLLPVNYLVFYVSLIQRSL
;
A
#
# COMPACT_ATOMS: atom_id res chain seq x y z
N MET A 1 10.25 11.52 -10.53
CA MET A 1 9.52 10.29 -10.19
C MET A 1 9.76 10.00 -8.71
N TYR A 2 8.74 9.64 -7.95
CA TYR A 2 8.89 9.34 -6.52
C TYR A 2 9.40 7.91 -6.33
N SER A 3 10.12 7.66 -5.24
CA SER A 3 10.56 6.31 -4.87
C SER A 3 9.58 5.67 -3.88
N LEU A 4 9.33 4.37 -4.06
CA LEU A 4 8.53 3.59 -3.10
C LEU A 4 9.44 3.05 -2.01
N ARG A 5 8.96 3.14 -0.76
CA ARG A 5 9.58 2.49 0.39
C ARG A 5 8.49 1.79 1.20
N TYR A 6 8.66 0.49 1.38
CA TYR A 6 7.80 -0.29 2.25
C TYR A 6 8.33 -0.25 3.69
N LEU A 7 7.42 -0.03 4.65
CA LEU A 7 7.74 -0.24 6.06
C LEU A 7 7.86 -1.74 6.34
N SER A 8 8.68 -2.13 7.31
CA SER A 8 8.80 -3.52 7.75
C SER A 8 7.46 -4.12 8.17
N LEU A 9 6.61 -3.31 8.83
CA LEU A 9 5.25 -3.71 9.18
C LEU A 9 4.40 -4.01 7.93
N ALA A 10 4.43 -3.13 6.93
CA ALA A 10 3.69 -3.35 5.68
C ALA A 10 4.18 -4.60 4.92
N GLN A 11 5.49 -4.88 4.92
CA GLN A 11 6.02 -6.12 4.33
C GLN A 11 5.51 -7.37 5.07
N LYS A 12 5.44 -7.30 6.40
CA LYS A 12 4.88 -8.39 7.22
C LYS A 12 3.39 -8.60 6.93
N ASP A 13 2.63 -7.52 6.77
CA ASP A 13 1.20 -7.60 6.43
C ASP A 13 1.01 -8.29 5.07
N LEU A 14 1.78 -7.89 4.05
CA LEU A 14 1.76 -8.53 2.73
C LEU A 14 2.07 -10.03 2.82
N MET A 15 3.13 -10.40 3.55
CA MET A 15 3.51 -11.81 3.74
C MET A 15 2.40 -12.61 4.45
N ASN A 16 1.80 -12.06 5.50
CA ASN A 16 0.73 -12.72 6.23
C ASN A 16 -0.51 -12.94 5.36
N ILE A 17 -0.89 -11.94 4.56
CA ILE A 17 -2.04 -12.03 3.65
C ILE A 17 -1.79 -13.11 2.59
N VAL A 18 -0.62 -13.09 1.95
CA VAL A 18 -0.24 -14.07 0.93
C VAL A 18 -0.25 -15.48 1.51
N ASN A 19 0.43 -15.70 2.63
CA ASN A 19 0.50 -17.01 3.28
C ASN A 19 -0.88 -17.50 3.74
N TYR A 20 -1.74 -16.60 4.22
CA TYR A 20 -3.10 -16.96 4.59
C TYR A 20 -3.88 -17.48 3.39
N ILE A 21 -3.85 -16.76 2.26
CA ILE A 21 -4.59 -17.15 1.06
C ILE A 21 -3.98 -18.42 0.42
N SER A 22 -2.65 -18.51 0.32
CA SER A 22 -1.98 -19.66 -0.29
C SER A 22 -2.08 -20.92 0.58
N ASP A 23 -1.80 -20.80 1.87
CA ASP A 23 -1.54 -21.96 2.73
C ASP A 23 -2.72 -22.30 3.62
N THR A 24 -3.48 -21.31 4.08
CA THR A 24 -4.68 -21.55 4.93
C THR A 24 -5.90 -21.79 4.07
N LEU A 25 -6.16 -20.94 3.07
CA LEU A 25 -7.27 -21.10 2.15
C LEU A 25 -6.98 -22.04 0.98
N LYS A 26 -5.73 -22.53 0.86
CA LYS A 26 -5.28 -23.45 -0.20
C LYS A 26 -5.52 -22.91 -1.62
N ASN A 27 -5.42 -21.59 -1.79
CA ASN A 27 -5.64 -20.92 -3.08
C ASN A 27 -4.42 -20.09 -3.51
N PRO A 28 -3.31 -20.74 -3.91
CA PRO A 28 -2.09 -20.04 -4.30
C PRO A 28 -2.26 -19.15 -5.55
N MET A 29 -3.18 -19.48 -6.45
CA MET A 29 -3.48 -18.64 -7.62
C MET A 29 -4.11 -17.31 -7.21
N ALA A 30 -5.09 -17.33 -6.29
CA ALA A 30 -5.66 -16.09 -5.77
C ALA A 30 -4.64 -15.24 -5.00
N ALA A 31 -3.69 -15.88 -4.29
CA ALA A 31 -2.60 -15.18 -3.62
C ALA A 31 -1.68 -14.46 -4.65
N LEU A 32 -1.32 -15.13 -5.74
CA LEU A 32 -0.54 -14.56 -6.83
C LEU A 32 -1.28 -13.42 -7.53
N ASP A 33 -2.56 -13.60 -7.83
CA ASP A 33 -3.40 -12.57 -8.45
C ASP A 33 -3.46 -11.32 -7.56
N LEU A 34 -3.63 -11.49 -6.25
CA LEU A 34 -3.62 -10.37 -5.30
C LEU A 34 -2.27 -9.63 -5.31
N VAL A 35 -1.15 -10.35 -5.31
CA VAL A 35 0.20 -9.74 -5.37
C VAL A 35 0.35 -8.92 -6.65
N ASN A 36 -0.07 -9.45 -7.79
CA ASN A 36 0.00 -8.74 -9.08
C ASN A 36 -0.85 -7.46 -9.08
N VAL A 37 -2.08 -7.52 -8.55
CA VAL A 37 -2.96 -6.35 -8.46
C VAL A 37 -2.39 -5.30 -7.51
N LEU A 38 -1.81 -5.72 -6.37
CA LEU A 38 -1.14 -4.83 -5.42
C LEU A 38 0.08 -4.14 -6.05
N ASP A 39 0.97 -4.89 -6.69
CA ASP A 39 2.19 -4.35 -7.31
C ASP A 39 1.85 -3.33 -8.41
N HIS A 40 0.91 -3.67 -9.30
CA HIS A 40 0.44 -2.75 -10.35
C HIS A 40 -0.19 -1.48 -9.76
N SER A 41 -0.99 -1.60 -8.69
CA SER A 41 -1.67 -0.46 -8.08
C SER A 41 -0.70 0.46 -7.31
N ILE A 42 0.24 -0.12 -6.57
CA ILE A 42 1.22 0.62 -5.77
C ILE A 42 2.28 1.27 -6.66
N SER A 43 2.76 0.57 -7.71
CA SER A 43 3.77 1.11 -8.64
C SER A 43 3.31 2.40 -9.31
N ARG A 44 2.01 2.56 -9.60
CA ARG A 44 1.42 3.80 -10.14
C ARG A 44 1.60 5.01 -9.22
N LEU A 45 1.77 4.81 -7.91
CA LEU A 45 2.05 5.89 -6.95
C LEU A 45 3.43 6.53 -7.16
N THR A 46 4.37 5.87 -7.83
CA THR A 46 5.67 6.49 -8.20
C THR A 46 5.51 7.70 -9.13
N GLN A 47 4.46 7.66 -9.96
CA GLN A 47 4.13 8.72 -10.92
C GLN A 47 3.09 9.69 -10.34
N PHE A 48 2.09 9.17 -9.62
CA PHE A 48 0.96 9.94 -9.11
C PHE A 48 0.73 9.73 -7.61
N PRO A 49 1.69 10.08 -6.73
CA PRO A 49 1.60 9.78 -5.29
C PRO A 49 0.44 10.50 -4.60
N PHE A 50 -0.02 11.63 -5.14
CA PHE A 50 -1.13 12.41 -4.60
C PHE A 50 -2.50 12.07 -5.22
N SER A 51 -2.57 11.05 -6.08
CA SER A 51 -3.83 10.69 -6.78
C SER A 51 -4.89 10.08 -5.88
N CYS A 52 -4.51 9.49 -4.75
CA CYS A 52 -5.46 8.98 -3.76
C CYS A 52 -5.89 10.06 -2.76
N ARG A 53 -7.13 9.95 -2.29
CA ARG A 53 -7.71 10.86 -1.30
C ARG A 53 -6.92 10.80 0.01
N VAL A 54 -6.76 11.95 0.65
CA VAL A 54 -6.25 12.05 2.03
C VAL A 54 -7.25 11.37 2.97
N TYR A 55 -6.75 10.49 3.83
CA TYR A 55 -7.52 9.86 4.87
C TYR A 55 -7.84 10.90 5.95
N GLN A 56 -9.12 11.22 6.10
CA GLN A 56 -9.60 12.22 7.05
C GLN A 56 -10.05 11.54 8.34
N LEU A 57 -9.49 11.98 9.46
CA LEU A 57 -9.97 11.68 10.81
C LEU A 57 -10.51 12.96 11.43
N ASP A 58 -11.40 12.83 12.40
CA ASP A 58 -11.89 13.96 13.20
C ASP A 58 -10.76 14.59 14.05
N ASN A 59 -9.71 13.81 14.31
CA ASN A 59 -8.52 14.22 15.05
C ASN A 59 -7.36 14.58 14.10
N TYR A 60 -6.53 15.54 14.52
CA TYR A 60 -5.34 15.94 13.78
C TYR A 60 -4.31 14.80 13.65
N LEU A 61 -3.77 14.62 12.45
CA LEU A 61 -2.63 13.75 12.16
C LEU A 61 -1.43 14.61 11.77
N GLU A 62 -0.25 14.30 12.32
CA GLU A 62 1.01 15.01 11.98
C GLU A 62 1.40 14.85 10.50
N VAL A 63 0.94 13.76 9.87
CA VAL A 63 1.24 13.43 8.47
C VAL A 63 -0.05 13.12 7.73
N GLU A 64 -0.15 13.61 6.49
CA GLU A 64 -1.26 13.27 5.59
C GLU A 64 -1.15 11.83 5.11
N TYR A 65 -1.88 10.93 5.77
CA TYR A 65 -2.09 9.58 5.28
C TYR A 65 -3.02 9.58 4.08
N ARG A 66 -2.78 8.65 3.15
CA ARG A 66 -3.57 8.42 1.95
C ARG A 66 -3.95 6.96 1.86
N LEU A 67 -5.09 6.71 1.20
CA LEU A 67 -5.69 5.38 1.11
C LEU A 67 -5.79 4.94 -0.36
N LEU A 68 -5.16 3.83 -0.69
CA LEU A 68 -5.31 3.15 -1.98
C LEU A 68 -6.10 1.84 -1.78
N PRO A 69 -7.36 1.75 -2.25
CA PRO A 69 -8.16 0.53 -2.15
C PRO A 69 -7.78 -0.49 -3.25
N VAL A 70 -7.37 -1.69 -2.85
CA VAL A 70 -6.91 -2.77 -3.74
C VAL A 70 -7.29 -4.16 -3.16
N ASN A 71 -8.59 -4.47 -3.07
CA ASN A 71 -9.16 -5.59 -2.27
C ASN A 71 -8.86 -5.54 -0.75
N TYR A 72 -7.76 -4.87 -0.37
CA TYR A 72 -7.34 -4.44 0.94
C TYR A 72 -7.17 -2.92 0.94
N LEU A 73 -6.90 -2.36 2.11
CA LEU A 73 -6.60 -0.94 2.26
C LEU A 73 -5.09 -0.74 2.39
N VAL A 74 -4.47 -0.09 1.40
CA VAL A 74 -3.06 0.31 1.47
C VAL A 74 -2.99 1.74 2.00
N PHE A 75 -2.47 1.87 3.22
CA PHE A 75 -2.16 3.16 3.82
C PHE A 75 -0.74 3.58 3.48
N TYR A 76 -0.56 4.82 3.02
CA TYR A 76 0.75 5.35 2.69
C TYR A 76 0.83 6.85 2.96
N VAL A 77 2.05 7.38 2.99
CA VAL A 77 2.35 8.80 3.10
C VAL A 77 3.23 9.22 1.94
N SER A 78 3.10 10.46 1.49
CA SER A 78 3.95 11.04 0.43
C SER A 78 4.87 12.09 1.04
N LEU A 79 6.16 11.77 1.11
CA LEU A 79 7.17 12.69 1.63
C LEU A 79 7.73 13.52 0.47
N ILE A 80 7.53 14.83 0.51
CA ILE A 80 8.24 15.76 -0.38
C ILE A 80 9.56 16.07 0.31
N GLN A 81 10.68 15.58 -0.23
CA GLN A 81 11.99 16.08 0.16
C GLN A 81 12.10 17.52 -0.33
N ARG A 82 11.90 18.49 0.57
CA ARG A 82 12.31 19.87 0.31
C ARG A 82 13.83 19.89 0.36
N SER A 83 14.48 20.11 -0.78
CA SER A 83 15.88 20.53 -0.82
C SER A 83 15.97 21.88 -0.13
N LEU A 84 16.68 21.94 1.00
CA LEU A 84 17.19 23.18 1.57
C LEU A 84 18.35 23.70 0.72
#